data_AF-A0A0Q3QC10-F1
#
_entry.id   AF-A0A0Q3QC10-F1
#
_cell.length_a   1.000
_cell.length_b   1.000
_cell.length_c   1.000
_cell.angle_alpha   90.00
_cell.angle_beta   90.00
_cell.angle_gamma   90.00
#
_symmetry.space_group_name_H-M   'P 1'
#
loop_
_entity.id
_entity.type
_entity.pdbx_description
1 polymer ?
#
loop_
_entity_poly.entity_id
_entity_poly.type
_entity_poly.pdbx_seq_one_letter_code
_entity_poly.pdbx_strand_id
1 'polypeptide(L)'
;ALSNGRYRSCVHRAVVHREQERRSLAFFLCPRDDRVVRPPPRLLAARDDQEQQPRLYPDFTWADLARFTQLHYRADARTLDAFARWLGAAPTSRAAATSASQSQDKAQETA
;
A
#
# COMPACT_ATOMS: atom_id res chain seq x y z
N ALA A 1 6.22 2.33 3.66
CA ALA A 1 4.83 2.15 4.14
C ALA A 1 4.75 1.13 5.29
N LEU A 2 4.86 -0.19 5.03
CA LEU A 2 4.77 -1.25 6.06
C LEU A 2 5.73 -1.08 7.26
N SER A 3 6.96 -0.64 7.01
CA SER A 3 7.98 -0.42 8.04
C SER A 3 7.83 0.91 8.80
N ASN A 4 6.80 1.71 8.50
CA ASN A 4 6.68 3.11 8.92
C ASN A 4 7.98 3.92 8.74
N GLY A 5 8.69 3.72 7.61
CA GLY A 5 9.92 4.47 7.30
C GLY A 5 11.22 3.89 7.86
N ARG A 6 11.17 2.83 8.70
CA ARG A 6 12.39 2.19 9.24
C ARG A 6 13.26 1.59 8.14
N TYR A 7 12.63 0.91 7.19
CA TYR A 7 13.30 0.48 5.95
C TYR A 7 12.99 1.43 4.81
N ARG A 8 14.04 1.81 4.07
CA ARG A 8 13.99 2.76 2.96
C ARG A 8 14.13 2.01 1.64
N SER A 9 13.30 2.37 0.65
CA SER A 9 13.42 1.83 -0.70
C SER A 9 14.69 2.37 -1.36
N CYS A 10 15.51 1.48 -1.94
CA CYS A 10 16.76 1.86 -2.60
C CYS A 10 16.55 2.20 -4.08
N VAL A 11 17.10 3.33 -4.51
CA VAL A 11 17.25 3.63 -5.95
C VAL A 11 18.41 2.81 -6.49
N HIS A 12 18.16 2.08 -7.56
CA HIS A 12 19.17 1.28 -8.26
C HIS A 12 18.99 1.44 -9.78
N ARG A 13 20.08 1.26 -10.52
CA ARG A 13 20.08 1.29 -11.98
C ARG A 13 20.96 0.18 -12.53
N ALA A 14 20.58 -0.37 -13.68
CA ALA A 14 21.47 -1.18 -14.50
C ALA A 14 22.22 -0.25 -15.48
N VAL A 15 23.53 -0.46 -15.62
CA VAL A 15 24.36 0.22 -16.62
C VAL A 15 24.66 -0.74 -17.77
N VAL A 16 24.81 -0.20 -18.98
CA VAL A 16 25.10 -0.99 -20.18
C VAL A 16 26.60 -1.17 -20.37
N HIS A 17 27.00 -2.28 -20.99
CA HIS A 17 28.39 -2.53 -21.39
C HIS A 17 28.44 -2.65 -22.92
N ARG A 18 29.47 -2.06 -23.55
CA ARG A 18 29.57 -2.01 -25.02
C ARG A 18 29.82 -3.38 -25.65
N GLU A 19 30.56 -4.24 -24.96
CA GLU A 19 31.13 -5.46 -25.56
C GLU A 19 30.58 -6.76 -24.98
N GLN A 20 29.87 -6.70 -23.84
CA GLN A 20 29.49 -7.89 -23.09
C GLN A 20 28.03 -7.79 -22.69
N GLU A 21 27.31 -8.90 -22.87
CA GLU A 21 25.92 -9.01 -22.46
C GLU A 21 25.81 -9.32 -20.96
N ARG A 22 24.82 -8.71 -20.29
CA ARG A 22 24.45 -9.03 -18.92
C ARG A 22 23.04 -9.60 -18.91
N ARG A 23 22.90 -10.85 -18.45
CA ARG A 23 21.60 -11.49 -18.21
C ARG A 23 21.30 -11.47 -16.72
N SER A 24 20.07 -11.10 -16.35
CA SER A 24 19.62 -11.15 -14.96
C SER A 24 18.16 -11.53 -14.88
N LEU A 25 17.81 -12.27 -13.84
CA LEU A 25 16.45 -12.59 -13.46
C LEU A 25 16.13 -11.91 -12.12
N ALA A 26 14.96 -11.30 -12.02
CA ALA A 26 14.50 -10.62 -10.81
C ALA A 26 13.15 -11.18 -10.37
N PHE A 27 12.99 -11.33 -9.06
CA PHE A 27 11.74 -11.74 -8.43
C PHE A 27 11.27 -10.60 -7.53
N PHE A 28 9.97 -10.32 -7.57
CA PHE A 28 9.34 -9.27 -6.75
C PHE A 28 8.35 -9.92 -5.80
N LEU A 29 8.51 -9.65 -4.49
CA LEU A 29 7.54 -10.05 -3.48
C LEU A 29 6.48 -8.95 -3.35
N CYS A 30 5.33 -9.16 -3.99
CA CYS A 30 4.21 -8.24 -3.96
C CYS A 30 3.07 -8.82 -3.11
N PRO A 31 2.41 -8.02 -2.26
CA PRO A 31 1.14 -8.42 -1.64
C PRO A 31 0.08 -8.71 -2.72
N ARG A 32 -0.98 -9.43 -2.35
CA ARG A 32 -2.19 -9.51 -3.20
C ARG A 32 -2.85 -8.15 -3.31
N ASP A 33 -3.50 -7.89 -4.43
CA ASP A 33 -4.13 -6.61 -4.77
C ASP A 33 -5.05 -6.05 -3.69
N ASP A 34 -5.86 -6.91 -3.07
CA ASP A 34 -6.83 -6.59 -2.04
C ASP A 34 -6.22 -6.35 -0.65
N ARG A 35 -4.92 -6.64 -0.46
CA ARG A 35 -4.28 -6.53 0.85
C ARG A 35 -4.04 -5.08 1.22
N VAL A 36 -4.53 -4.70 2.39
CA VAL A 36 -4.26 -3.41 3.02
C VAL A 36 -2.83 -3.37 3.53
N VAL A 37 -2.06 -2.41 3.03
CA VAL A 37 -0.69 -2.10 3.43
C VAL A 37 -0.75 -1.10 4.57
N ARG A 38 -0.43 -1.57 5.79
CA ARG A 38 -0.41 -0.74 6.99
C ARG A 38 0.74 -1.12 7.93
N PRO A 39 1.32 -0.17 8.69
CA PRO A 39 2.32 -0.51 9.69
C PRO A 39 1.75 -1.46 10.75
N PRO A 40 2.49 -2.51 11.16
CA PRO A 40 2.14 -3.29 12.34
C PRO A 40 2.03 -2.40 13.59
N PRO A 41 1.01 -2.58 14.45
CA PRO A 41 0.80 -1.71 15.63
C PRO A 41 2.02 -1.60 16.54
N ARG A 42 2.78 -2.70 16.70
CA ARG A 42 4.03 -2.76 17.46
C ARG A 42 5.13 -1.80 16.97
N LEU A 43 5.05 -1.31 15.73
CA LEU A 43 6.00 -0.33 15.19
C LEU A 43 5.58 1.11 15.52
N LEU A 44 4.31 1.33 15.86
CA LEU A 44 3.75 2.63 16.23
C LEU A 44 3.70 2.82 17.75
N ALA A 45 3.59 1.73 18.51
CA ALA A 45 3.57 1.76 19.96
C ALA A 45 4.84 2.43 20.54
N ALA A 46 4.64 3.26 21.55
CA ALA A 46 5.71 3.79 22.39
C ALA A 46 6.40 2.62 23.10
N ARG A 47 7.73 2.69 23.21
CA ARG A 47 8.48 1.82 24.14
C ARG A 47 8.71 2.61 25.43
N ASP A 48 9.07 1.91 26.50
CA ASP A 48 9.13 2.45 27.88
C ASP A 48 9.98 3.74 28.02
N ASP A 49 10.83 4.00 27.02
CA ASP A 49 11.81 5.06 26.91
C ASP A 49 11.78 5.78 25.54
N GLN A 50 10.72 5.60 24.74
CA GLN A 50 10.61 6.18 23.39
C GLN A 50 9.20 6.69 23.05
N GLU A 51 9.12 7.93 22.56
CA GLU A 51 7.86 8.54 22.11
C GLU A 51 7.18 7.74 21.00
N GLN A 52 5.85 7.81 21.00
CA GLN A 52 4.99 7.13 20.03
C GLN A 52 5.29 7.66 18.62
N GLN A 53 5.67 6.78 17.70
CA GLN A 53 6.03 7.21 16.35
C GLN A 53 4.77 7.61 15.56
N PRO A 54 4.72 8.83 14.98
CA PRO A 54 3.60 9.21 14.15
C PRO A 54 3.55 8.33 12.90
N ARG A 55 2.34 8.13 12.42
CA ARG A 55 2.08 7.40 11.20
C ARG A 55 2.51 8.25 9.99
N LEU A 56 3.42 7.74 9.16
CA LEU A 56 3.95 8.50 8.02
C LEU A 56 3.10 8.40 6.75
N TYR A 57 2.36 7.30 6.56
CA TYR A 57 1.64 7.00 5.33
C TYR A 57 0.23 6.48 5.64
N PRO A 58 -0.81 6.84 4.86
CA PRO A 58 -2.19 6.37 5.07
C PRO A 58 -2.33 4.86 4.83
N ASP A 59 -3.51 4.31 5.14
CA ASP A 59 -3.87 2.94 4.74
C ASP A 59 -4.19 2.95 3.24
N PHE A 60 -3.75 1.92 2.53
CA PHE A 60 -4.05 1.73 1.12
C PHE A 60 -3.98 0.25 0.74
N THR A 61 -4.64 -0.14 -0.34
CA THR A 61 -4.52 -1.49 -0.89
C THR A 61 -3.34 -1.59 -1.84
N TRP A 62 -2.74 -2.76 -2.02
CA TRP A 62 -1.65 -2.92 -2.99
C TRP A 62 -2.04 -2.49 -4.40
N ALA A 63 -3.30 -2.76 -4.80
CA ALA A 63 -3.87 -2.31 -6.07
C ALA A 63 -3.77 -0.79 -6.27
N ASP A 64 -3.87 0.01 -5.21
CA ASP A 64 -3.82 1.48 -5.28
C ASP A 64 -2.45 1.97 -5.69
N LEU A 65 -1.42 1.43 -5.05
CA LEU A 65 -0.03 1.76 -5.35
C LEU A 65 0.36 1.25 -6.73
N ALA A 66 -0.07 0.04 -7.10
CA ALA A 66 0.16 -0.53 -8.42
C ALA A 66 -0.49 0.34 -9.51
N ARG A 67 -1.76 0.70 -9.34
CA ARG A 67 -2.47 1.59 -10.27
C ARG A 67 -1.79 2.95 -10.39
N PHE A 68 -1.43 3.57 -9.27
CA PHE A 68 -0.75 4.86 -9.25
C PHE A 68 0.55 4.83 -10.05
N THR A 69 1.40 3.83 -9.80
CA THR A 69 2.71 3.72 -10.47
C THR A 69 2.63 3.30 -11.93
N GLN A 70 1.55 2.63 -12.35
CA GLN A 70 1.35 2.23 -13.74
C GLN A 70 0.68 3.30 -14.60
N LEU A 71 -0.25 4.08 -14.02
CA LEU A 71 -1.11 4.99 -14.79
C LEU A 71 -0.89 6.48 -14.52
N HIS A 72 -0.33 6.84 -13.36
CA HIS A 72 -0.35 8.23 -12.89
C HIS A 72 1.03 8.78 -12.52
N TYR A 73 2.01 7.94 -12.23
CA TYR A 73 3.31 8.38 -11.75
C TYR A 73 4.45 7.43 -12.10
N ARG A 74 5.50 7.96 -12.75
CA ARG A 74 6.73 7.20 -12.99
C ARG A 74 7.45 6.97 -11.67
N ALA A 75 7.66 5.71 -11.31
CA ALA A 75 8.34 5.34 -10.07
C ALA A 75 9.75 5.97 -9.95
N ASP A 76 9.99 6.64 -8.82
CA ASP A 76 11.25 7.24 -8.41
C ASP A 76 11.43 7.22 -6.88
N ALA A 77 12.45 7.91 -6.36
CA ALA A 77 12.73 8.00 -4.93
C ALA A 77 11.59 8.64 -4.08
N ARG A 78 10.70 9.41 -4.72
CA ARG A 78 9.60 10.14 -4.08
C ARG A 78 8.25 9.46 -4.26
N THR A 79 8.21 8.26 -4.88
CA THR A 79 6.97 7.53 -5.20
C THR A 79 6.01 7.46 -4.03
N LEU A 80 6.46 7.08 -2.83
CA LEU A 80 5.57 6.91 -1.67
C LEU A 80 4.99 8.25 -1.17
N ASP A 81 5.76 9.33 -1.22
CA ASP A 81 5.30 10.66 -0.79
C ASP A 81 4.37 11.29 -1.82
N ALA A 82 4.65 11.09 -3.11
CA ALA A 82 3.76 11.48 -4.20
C ALA A 82 2.43 10.70 -4.12
N PHE A 83 2.51 9.39 -3.88
CA PHE A 83 1.34 8.52 -3.72
C PHE A 83 0.47 8.90 -2.52
N ALA A 84 1.08 9.16 -1.36
CA ALA A 84 0.33 9.57 -0.16
C ALA A 84 -0.44 10.88 -0.38
N ARG A 85 0.17 11.85 -1.06
CA ARG A 85 -0.51 13.09 -1.45
C ARG A 85 -1.61 12.85 -2.48
N TRP A 86 -1.37 11.98 -3.47
CA TRP A 86 -2.36 11.63 -4.48
C TRP A 86 -3.59 10.95 -3.87
N LEU A 87 -3.42 10.06 -2.90
CA LEU A 87 -4.52 9.45 -2.16
C LEU A 87 -5.34 10.47 -1.37
N GLY A 88 -4.69 11.46 -0.76
CA GLY A 88 -5.38 12.53 -0.01
C GLY A 88 -6.11 13.54 -0.89
N ALA A 89 -5.70 13.68 -2.16
CA ALA A 89 -6.30 14.62 -3.12
C ALA A 89 -7.38 13.97 -4.01
N ALA A 90 -7.42 12.63 -4.11
CA ALA A 90 -8.41 11.94 -4.92
C ALA A 90 -9.82 12.13 -4.31
N PRO A 91 -10.85 12.45 -5.12
CA PRO A 91 -12.22 12.54 -4.63
C PRO A 91 -12.62 11.19 -4.01
N THR A 92 -13.16 11.26 -2.79
CA THR A 92 -13.60 10.15 -1.94
C THR A 92 -14.73 9.35 -2.60
N SER A 93 -14.42 8.53 -3.59
CA SER A 93 -15.34 7.59 -4.23
C SER A 93 -14.94 6.13 -3.93
N ARG A 94 -14.60 5.82 -2.67
CA ARG A 94 -14.21 4.44 -2.27
C ARG A 94 -14.78 3.97 -0.93
N ALA A 95 -15.69 4.73 -0.32
CA ALA A 95 -16.42 4.31 0.87
C ALA A 95 -17.86 3.89 0.48
N ALA A 96 -18.02 2.89 -0.38
CA ALA A 96 -19.34 2.30 -0.66
C ALA A 96 -19.22 0.88 -1.21
N ALA A 97 -18.58 -0.03 -0.47
CA ALA A 97 -18.67 -1.46 -0.78
C ALA A 97 -18.36 -2.34 0.44
N THR A 98 -19.05 -2.12 1.57
CA THR A 98 -19.32 -3.18 2.57
C THR A 98 -20.33 -2.68 3.60
N SER A 99 -21.60 -2.64 3.23
CA SER A 99 -22.72 -2.67 4.18
C SER A 99 -23.99 -3.13 3.47
N ALA A 100 -24.15 -4.45 3.31
CA ALA A 100 -25.45 -5.10 3.15
C ALA A 100 -25.25 -6.62 3.12
N SER A 101 -25.34 -7.26 4.28
CA SER A 101 -25.99 -8.59 4.41
C SER A 101 -26.16 -8.92 5.89
N GLN A 102 -27.06 -8.21 6.56
CA GLN A 102 -27.90 -8.79 7.60
C GLN A 102 -29.32 -8.29 7.35
N SER A 103 -30.15 -9.16 6.80
CA SER A 103 -31.60 -9.02 6.87
C SER A 103 -32.14 -10.40 7.18
N GLN A 104 -32.77 -10.46 8.35
CA GLN A 104 -33.37 -11.61 8.99
C GLN A 104 -34.59 -12.04 8.18
N ASP A 105 -34.66 -13.32 7.83
CA ASP A 105 -35.93 -13.94 7.45
C ASP A 105 -36.59 -14.47 8.74
N LYS A 106 -37.60 -13.76 9.22
CA LYS A 106 -38.53 -14.25 10.23
C LYS A 106 -39.92 -13.66 9.99
N ALA A 107 -40.75 -14.42 9.28
CA ALA A 107 -42.21 -14.54 9.38
C ALA A 107 -42.69 -15.21 8.09
N GLN A 108 -43.68 -16.07 7.99
CA GLN A 108 -44.62 -16.76 8.88
C GLN A 108 -45.40 -17.63 7.87
N GLU A 109 -45.68 -18.90 8.16
CA GLU A 109 -46.93 -19.48 7.63
C GLU A 109 -47.48 -20.51 8.61
N THR A 110 -48.77 -20.37 8.84
CA THR A 110 -49.65 -21.06 9.77
C THR A 110 -50.41 -22.16 9.07
N ALA A 111 -50.41 -23.38 9.62
CA ALA A 111 -51.54 -24.32 9.76
C ALA A 111 -51.02 -25.63 10.37
#